data_AF-F6EQ02-F1
#
_entry.id   AF-F6EQ02-F1
#
_cell.length_a   1.000
_cell.length_b   1.000
_cell.length_c   1.000
_cell.angle_alpha   90.00
_cell.angle_beta   90.00
_cell.angle_gamma   90.00
#
_symmetry.space_group_name_H-M   'P 1'
#
loop_
_entity.id
_entity.type
_entity.pdbx_description
1 polymer ?
#
loop_
_entity_poly.entity_id
_entity_poly.type
_entity_poly.pdbx_seq_one_letter_code
_entity_poly.pdbx_strand_id
1 'polypeptide(L)' 'MDHVTSINDIRTAIRELRVRETEARKDGREAEADEIAGRIRDYQQELSERP' A
#
# COMPACT_ATOMS: atom_id res chain seq x y z
N MET A 1 -18.26 -0.81 -15.78
CA MET A 1 -16.97 -0.39 -16.36
C MET A 1 -15.94 -0.67 -15.30
N ASP A 2 -15.31 -1.81 -15.47
CA ASP A 2 -14.39 -2.48 -14.57
C ASP A 2 -13.21 -1.56 -14.24
N HIS A 3 -13.05 -1.23 -12.96
CA HIS A 3 -11.87 -0.55 -12.45
C HIS A 3 -10.68 -1.49 -12.60
N VAL A 4 -10.08 -1.51 -13.78
CA VAL A 4 -8.70 -1.95 -13.94
C VAL A 4 -7.91 -0.97 -13.09
N THR A 5 -7.54 -1.35 -11.86
CA THR A 5 -6.66 -0.56 -11.01
C THR A 5 -5.40 -0.30 -11.82
N SER A 6 -5.28 0.93 -12.35
CA SER A 6 -4.19 1.28 -13.23
C SER A 6 -2.91 1.25 -12.41
N ILE A 7 -1.76 1.00 -13.06
CA ILE A 7 -0.45 1.05 -12.38
C ILE A 7 -0.27 2.37 -11.60
N ASN A 8 -0.82 3.47 -12.13
CA ASN A 8 -0.83 4.77 -11.45
C ASN A 8 -1.72 4.81 -10.21
N ASP A 9 -2.89 4.17 -10.23
CA ASP A 9 -3.75 4.01 -9.05
C ASP A 9 -3.08 3.16 -7.98
N ILE A 10 -2.44 2.04 -8.37
CA ILE A 10 -1.71 1.17 -7.43
C ILE A 10 -0.56 1.94 -6.77
N ARG A 11 0.21 2.71 -7.55
CA ARG A 11 1.28 3.57 -7.01
C ARG A 11 0.74 4.65 -6.07
N THR A 12 -0.42 5.21 -6.38
CA THR A 12 -1.08 6.22 -5.53
C THR A 12 -1.53 5.59 -4.22
N ALA A 13 -2.20 4.44 -4.28
CA ALA A 13 -2.62 3.67 -3.11
C ALA A 13 -1.44 3.29 -2.21
N ILE A 14 -0.33 2.81 -2.78
CA ILE A 14 0.90 2.51 -2.02
C ILE A 14 1.41 3.76 -1.28
N ARG A 15 1.40 4.92 -1.94
CA ARG A 15 1.88 6.17 -1.32
C ARG A 15 1.00 6.58 -0.14
N GLU A 16 -0.31 6.50 -0.30
CA GLU A 16 -1.27 6.81 0.78
C GLU A 16 -1.14 5.82 1.95
N LEU A 17 -0.99 4.53 1.65
CA LEU A 17 -0.78 3.49 2.66
C LEU A 17 0.53 3.73 3.42
N ARG A 18 1.63 4.13 2.76
CA ARG A 18 2.89 4.44 3.44
C ARG A 18 2.79 5.61 4.43
N VAL A 19 1.97 6.62 4.10
CA VAL A 19 1.71 7.72 5.02
C VAL A 19 1.00 7.20 6.27
N ARG A 20 -0.07 6.40 6.10
CA ARG A 20 -0.79 5.79 7.22
C ARG A 20 0.06 4.83 8.04
N GLU A 21 0.93 4.05 7.41
CA GLU A 21 1.88 3.17 8.11
C GLU A 21 2.79 3.99 9.03
N THR A 22 3.32 5.10 8.51
CA THR A 22 4.22 5.98 9.26
C THR A 22 3.50 6.63 10.44
N GLU A 23 2.24 7.05 10.24
CA GLU A 23 1.40 7.59 11.32
C GLU A 23 1.10 6.52 12.38
N ALA A 24 0.71 5.31 11.96
CA ALA A 24 0.46 4.20 12.86
C ALA A 24 1.70 3.84 13.68
N ARG A 25 2.89 3.77 13.07
CA ARG A 25 4.16 3.55 13.81
C ARG A 25 4.45 4.69 14.79
N LYS A 26 4.17 5.94 14.41
CA LYS A 26 4.37 7.10 15.29
C LYS A 26 3.42 7.10 16.48
N ASP A 27 2.19 6.63 16.30
CA ASP A 27 1.19 6.49 17.36
C ASP A 27 1.39 5.21 18.22
N GLY A 28 2.42 4.40 17.94
CA GLY A 28 2.67 3.14 18.63
C GLY A 28 1.69 2.00 18.23
N ARG A 29 0.93 2.20 17.16
CA ARG A 29 0.00 1.20 16.58
C ARG A 29 0.74 0.26 15.63
N GLU A 30 1.72 -0.47 16.16
CA GLU A 30 2.58 -1.35 15.35
C GLU A 30 1.80 -2.42 14.58
N ALA A 31 0.77 -3.02 15.19
CA ALA A 31 -0.07 -4.02 14.50
C ALA A 31 -0.78 -3.46 13.25
N GLU A 32 -1.24 -2.20 13.32
CA GLU A 32 -1.86 -1.53 12.17
C GLU A 32 -0.80 -1.21 11.10
N ALA A 33 0.38 -0.75 11.53
CA ALA A 33 1.50 -0.51 10.62
C ALA A 33 1.93 -1.79 9.89
N ASP A 34 2.03 -2.93 10.58
CA ASP A 34 2.39 -4.21 9.96
C ASP A 34 1.31 -4.70 8.98
N GLU A 35 0.02 -4.51 9.28
CA GLU A 35 -1.06 -4.83 8.34
C GLU A 35 -0.97 -3.96 7.08
N ILE A 36 -0.73 -2.66 7.25
CA ILE A 36 -0.58 -1.71 6.14
C ILE A 36 0.67 -2.04 5.32
N ALA A 37 1.79 -2.39 5.96
CA ALA A 37 3.03 -2.80 5.31
C ALA A 37 2.84 -4.08 4.48
N GLY A 38 2.07 -5.05 5.00
CA GLY A 38 1.68 -6.24 4.26
C GLY A 38 0.93 -5.91 2.97
N ARG A 39 -0.10 -5.05 3.07
CA ARG A 39 -0.86 -4.59 1.89
C ARG A 39 0.01 -3.87 0.85
N ILE A 40 0.95 -3.02 1.30
CA ILE A 40 1.89 -2.34 0.40
C ILE A 40 2.72 -3.37 -0.38
N ARG A 41 3.17 -4.43 0.29
CA ARG A 41 3.96 -5.49 -0.34
C ARG A 41 3.18 -6.23 -1.43
N ASP A 42 1.90 -6.54 -1.17
CA ASP A 42 1.04 -7.18 -2.17
C ASP A 42 0.88 -6.31 -3.42
N TYR A 43 0.63 -5.01 -3.23
CA TYR A 43 0.55 -4.06 -4.35
C TYR A 43 1.88 -3.91 -5.10
N GLN A 44 3.02 -3.96 -4.41
CA GLN A 44 4.34 -3.94 -5.05
C GLN A 44 4.62 -5.22 -5.84
N GLN A 45 4.13 -6.36 -5.38
CA GLN A 45 4.22 -7.62 -6.11
C GLN A 45 3.39 -7.54 -7.39
N GLU A 46 2.14 -7.08 -7.30
CA GLU A 46 1.28 -6.89 -8.48
C GLU A 46 1.88 -5.92 -9.51
N LEU A 47 2.57 -4.86 -9.04
CA LEU A 47 3.33 -3.96 -9.91
C LEU A 47 4.55 -4.61 -10.54
N SER A 48 5.21 -5.55 -9.86
CA SER A 48 6.39 -6.24 -10.37
C SER A 48 6.01 -7.31 -11.41
N GLU A 49 4.81 -7.87 -11.28
CA GLU A 49 4.24 -8.83 -12.25
C GLU A 49 3.70 -8.16 -13.52
N ARG A 50 3.52 -6.83 -13.51
CA ARG A 50 3.03 -6.03 -14.63
C ARG A 50 4.16 -5.12 -15.17
N PRO A 51 4.91 -5.54 -16.21
CA PRO A 51 6.04 -4.79 -16.77
C PRO A 51 5.64 -3.47 -17.45
#